data_AF-A0A1I5RSY5-F1
#
_entry.id   AF-A0A1I5RSY5-F1
#
_cell.length_a   1.000
_cell.length_b   1.000
_cell.length_c   1.000
_cell.angle_alpha   90.00
_cell.angle_beta   90.00
_cell.angle_gamma   90.00
#
_symmetry.space_group_name_H-M   'P 1'
#
loop_
_entity.id
_entity.type
_entity.pdbx_description
1 polymer ?
#
loop_
_entity_poly.entity_id
_entity_poly.type
_entity_poly.pdbx_seq_one_letter_code
_entity_poly.pdbx_strand_id
1 'polypeptide(L)'
;MDLNQKVIAVILASFFLIALLRIFSTPFRLALKLLANTLLGFLALWAVNLTAGVTGIVLGLNLWNALVIGVLGLPGFALLLLVQWIL
;
A
#
# COMPACT_ATOMS: atom_id res chain seq x y z
N MET A 1 -17.39 30.43 35.77
CA MET A 1 -17.50 28.96 35.67
C MET A 1 -17.02 28.36 36.97
N ASP A 2 -17.95 27.80 37.74
CA ASP A 2 -17.65 27.14 39.00
C ASP A 2 -16.64 25.99 38.77
N LEU A 3 -15.77 25.76 39.75
CA LEU A 3 -14.68 24.76 39.67
C LEU A 3 -15.21 23.38 39.23
N ASN A 4 -16.40 23.02 39.68
CA ASN A 4 -17.08 21.77 39.34
C ASN A 4 -17.38 21.64 37.83
N GLN A 5 -17.80 22.73 37.17
CA GLN A 5 -18.08 22.72 35.73
C GLN A 5 -16.80 22.54 34.91
N LYS A 6 -15.68 23.12 35.36
CA LYS A 6 -14.37 22.94 34.69
C LYS A 6 -13.90 21.49 34.79
N VAL A 7 -14.05 20.86 35.95
CA VAL A 7 -13.67 19.44 36.14
C VAL A 7 -14.50 18.54 35.22
N ILE A 8 -15.82 18.75 35.17
CA ILE A 8 -16.70 17.98 34.28
C ILE A 8 -16.33 18.20 32.81
N ALA A 9 -16.10 19.45 32.39
CA ALA A 9 -15.72 19.76 31.01
C ALA A 9 -14.38 19.12 30.62
N VAL A 10 -13.38 19.12 31.50
CA VAL A 10 -12.08 18.47 31.27
C VAL A 10 -12.24 16.96 31.12
N ILE A 11 -13.03 16.31 31.98
CA ILE A 11 -13.28 14.87 31.89
C ILE A 11 -14.00 14.52 30.57
N LEU A 12 -15.03 15.29 30.21
CA LEU A 12 -15.78 15.06 28.97
C LEU A 12 -14.91 15.27 27.74
N ALA A 13 -14.11 16.35 27.72
CA ALA A 13 -13.19 16.65 26.63
C ALA A 13 -12.13 15.56 26.49
N SER A 14 -11.57 15.09 27.60
CA SER A 14 -10.59 13.99 27.61
C SER A 14 -11.19 12.69 27.05
N PHE A 15 -12.40 12.33 27.49
CA PHE A 15 -13.12 11.16 27.02
C PHE A 15 -13.39 11.24 25.51
N PHE A 16 -13.86 12.39 25.04
CA PHE A 16 -14.13 12.61 23.62
C PHE A 16 -12.86 12.52 22.77
N LEU A 17 -11.74 13.07 23.27
CA LEU A 17 -10.44 13.04 22.59
C LEU A 17 -9.93 11.59 22.47
N ILE A 18 -10.02 10.80 23.54
CA ILE A 18 -9.64 9.37 23.52
C ILE A 18 -10.55 8.57 22.59
N ALA A 19 -11.86 8.82 22.60
CA ALA A 19 -12.82 8.15 21.72
C ALA A 19 -12.51 8.45 20.24
N LEU A 20 -12.22 9.71 19.92
CA LEU A 20 -11.83 10.13 18.58
C LEU A 20 -10.54 9.42 18.14
N LEU A 21 -9.50 9.46 18.97
CA LEU A 21 -8.23 8.78 18.68
C LEU A 21 -8.42 7.27 18.44
N ARG A 22 -9.28 6.60 19.22
CA ARG A 22 -9.53 5.16 19.08
C ARG A 22 -10.27 4.83 17.78
N ILE A 23 -11.24 5.66 17.39
CA ILE A 23 -11.99 5.54 16.12
C ILE A 23 -11.10 5.76 14.91
N PHE A 24 -10.16 6.71 14.98
CA PHE A 24 -9.23 6.97 13.87
C PHE A 24 -8.01 6.03 13.86
N SER A 25 -7.70 5.36 14.97
CA SER A 25 -6.56 4.43 15.04
C SER A 25 -6.73 3.18 14.17
N THR A 26 -7.96 2.68 14.01
CA THR A 26 -8.26 1.51 13.17
C THR A 26 -8.09 1.78 11.66
N PRO A 27 -8.66 2.85 11.06
CA PRO A 27 -8.41 3.18 9.66
C PRO A 27 -6.96 3.61 9.42
N PHE A 28 -6.31 4.26 10.39
CA PHE A 28 -4.91 4.68 10.26
C PHE A 28 -3.95 3.48 10.14
N ARG A 29 -4.17 2.41 10.93
CA ARG A 29 -3.38 1.17 10.81
C ARG A 29 -3.57 0.48 9.46
N LEU A 30 -4.79 0.50 8.92
CA LEU A 30 -5.07 -0.05 7.59
C LEU A 30 -4.40 0.78 6.49
N ALA A 31 -4.47 2.11 6.58
CA ALA A 31 -3.80 3.02 5.65
C ALA A 31 -2.27 2.83 5.68
N LEU A 32 -1.67 2.70 6.87
CA LEU A 32 -0.25 2.40 7.01
C LEU A 32 0.13 1.03 6.44
N LYS A 33 -0.69 0.00 6.66
CA LYS A 33 -0.43 -1.35 6.12
C LYS A 33 -0.56 -1.36 4.60
N LEU A 34 -1.53 -0.63 4.04
CA LEU A 34 -1.66 -0.42 2.60
C LEU A 34 -0.45 0.34 2.05
N LEU A 35 -0.03 1.44 2.67
CA LEU A 35 1.16 2.20 2.27
C LEU A 35 2.44 1.35 2.32
N ALA A 36 2.62 0.55 3.36
CA ALA A 36 3.77 -0.35 3.46
C ALA A 36 3.74 -1.40 2.34
N ASN A 37 2.59 -2.01 2.07
CA ASN A 37 2.44 -2.99 1.00
C ASN A 37 2.62 -2.36 -0.38
N THR A 38 2.15 -1.14 -0.62
CA THR A 38 2.35 -0.44 -1.90
C THR A 38 3.80 -0.06 -2.10
N LEU A 39 4.51 0.42 -1.06
CA LEU A 39 5.94 0.69 -1.12
C LEU A 39 6.75 -0.56 -1.41
N LEU A 40 6.45 -1.68 -0.75
CA LEU A 40 7.11 -2.97 -1.03
C LEU A 40 6.84 -3.46 -2.45
N GLY A 41 5.60 -3.32 -2.95
CA GLY A 41 5.27 -3.61 -4.35
C GLY A 41 6.03 -2.72 -5.33
N PHE A 42 6.19 -1.44 -5.02
CA PHE A 42 6.97 -0.50 -5.83
C PHE A 42 8.46 -0.84 -5.83
N LEU A 43 9.02 -1.21 -4.68
CA LEU A 43 10.41 -1.65 -4.55
C LEU A 43 10.67 -2.96 -5.30
N ALA A 44 9.72 -3.91 -5.29
CA ALA A 44 9.82 -5.13 -6.07
C ALA A 44 9.81 -4.83 -7.58
N LEU A 45 8.92 -3.94 -8.03
CA LEU A 45 8.89 -3.48 -9.43
C LEU A 45 10.18 -2.76 -9.83
N TRP A 46 10.74 -1.93 -8.95
CA TRP A 46 12.01 -1.24 -9.17
C TRP A 46 13.18 -2.21 -9.26
N ALA A 47 13.26 -3.18 -8.35
CA ALA A 47 14.31 -4.21 -8.36
C ALA A 47 14.28 -5.05 -9.64
N VAL A 48 13.08 -5.46 -10.08
CA VAL A 48 12.91 -6.20 -11.34
C VAL A 48 13.28 -5.35 -12.56
N ASN A 49 13.02 -4.04 -12.53
CA ASN A 49 13.47 -3.11 -13.57
C ASN A 49 15.00 -3.02 -13.67
N LEU A 50 15.71 -3.09 -12.55
CA LEU A 50 17.18 -3.06 -12.53
C LEU A 50 17.78 -4.34 -13.12
N THR A 51 17.16 -5.50 -12.88
CA THR A 51 17.62 -6.78 -13.44
C THR A 51 17.22 -6.99 -14.90
N ALA A 52 16.34 -6.14 -15.44
CA ALA A 52 15.91 -6.17 -16.84
C ALA A 52 17.06 -5.89 -17.84
N GLY A 53 18.12 -5.20 -17.40
CA GLY A 53 19.30 -4.94 -18.23
C GLY A 53 20.20 -6.16 -18.45
N VAL A 54 20.08 -7.20 -17.63
CA VAL A 54 21.01 -8.35 -17.63
C VAL A 54 20.42 -9.58 -18.34
N THR A 55 19.09 -9.72 -18.37
CA THR A 55 18.42 -10.93 -18.89
C THR A 55 18.01 -10.82 -20.36
N GLY A 56 18.06 -9.63 -20.98
CA GLY A 56 17.64 -9.43 -22.37
C GLY A 56 16.14 -9.65 -22.62
N ILE A 57 15.37 -9.91 -21.56
CA ILE A 57 13.90 -10.00 -21.61
C ILE A 57 13.39 -8.56 -21.63
N VAL A 58 13.26 -8.01 -22.83
CA VAL A 58 12.49 -6.79 -23.07
C VAL A 58 11.02 -7.17 -23.07
N LEU A 59 10.47 -7.48 -21.88
CA LEU A 59 9.08 -7.15 -21.62
C LEU A 59 9.06 -5.63 -21.65
N GLY A 60 8.87 -5.05 -22.84
CA GLY A 60 8.94 -3.61 -23.02
C GLY A 60 8.15 -2.93 -21.90
N LEU A 61 8.75 -1.91 -21.27
CA LEU A 61 8.16 -1.14 -20.18
C LEU A 61 6.92 -0.40 -20.66
N ASN A 62 5.86 -1.15 -20.88
CA ASN A 62 4.56 -0.69 -21.29
C ASN A 62 3.66 -0.74 -20.06
N LEU A 63 2.93 0.35 -19.83
CA LEU A 63 1.92 0.48 -18.79
C LEU A 63 1.03 -0.75 -18.72
N TRP A 64 0.69 -1.34 -19.86
CA TRP A 64 -0.16 -2.52 -19.94
C TRP A 64 0.45 -3.77 -19.28
N ASN A 65 1.72 -4.10 -19.58
CA ASN A 65 2.39 -5.28 -19.03
C ASN A 65 2.70 -5.10 -17.53
N ALA A 66 3.03 -3.87 -17.12
CA ALA A 66 3.23 -3.52 -15.72
C ALA A 66 1.94 -3.65 -14.90
N LEU A 67 0.78 -3.32 -15.48
CA LEU A 67 -0.53 -3.45 -14.83
C LEU A 67 -0.93 -4.93 -14.69
N VAL A 68 -0.70 -5.74 -15.71
CA VAL A 68 -0.95 -7.20 -15.69
C VAL A 68 -0.08 -7.89 -14.64
N ILE A 69 1.23 -7.59 -14.59
CA ILE A 69 2.14 -8.13 -13.57
C ILE A 69 1.84 -7.56 -12.18
N GLY A 70 1.45 -6.29 -12.09
CA GLY A 70 1.09 -5.65 -10.81
C GLY A 70 -0.19 -6.21 -10.18
N VAL A 71 -1.18 -6.58 -11.01
CA VAL A 71 -2.45 -7.15 -10.55
C VAL A 71 -2.34 -8.66 -10.30
N LEU A 72 -1.63 -9.39 -11.17
CA LEU A 72 -1.54 -10.85 -11.10
C LEU A 72 -0.28 -11.35 -10.39
N GLY A 73 0.72 -10.51 -10.14
CA GLY A 73 1.98 -10.91 -9.50
C GLY A 73 2.79 -11.93 -10.33
N LEU A 74 3.42 -12.88 -9.62
CA LEU A 74 4.21 -13.99 -10.20
C LEU A 74 3.48 -14.81 -11.28
N PRO A 75 2.19 -15.18 -11.14
CA PRO A 75 1.48 -15.88 -12.22
C PRO A 75 1.25 -15.01 -13.45
N GLY A 76 1.12 -13.68 -13.30
CA GLY A 76 1.06 -12.75 -14.44
C GLY A 76 2.36 -12.73 -15.25
N PHE A 77 3.50 -12.81 -14.57
CA PHE A 77 4.81 -12.95 -15.21
C PHE A 77 4.93 -14.29 -15.97
N ALA A 78 4.50 -15.40 -15.36
CA ALA A 78 4.50 -16.71 -16.02
C ALA A 78 3.62 -16.74 -17.28
N LEU A 79 2.46 -16.08 -17.24
CA LEU A 79 1.56 -15.95 -18.38
C LEU A 79 2.18 -15.12 -19.52
N LEU A 80 2.83 -13.99 -19.21
CA LEU A 80 3.50 -13.18 -20.22
C LEU A 80 4.68 -13.92 -20.86
N LEU A 81 5.43 -14.69 -20.07
CA LEU A 81 6.50 -15.56 -20.56
C LEU A 81 5.97 -16.64 -21.50
N LEU A 82 4.84 -17.27 -21.17
CA LEU A 82 4.17 -18.25 -22.04
C LEU A 82 3.66 -17.61 -23.34
N VAL A 83 3.09 -16.41 -23.26
CA VAL A 83 2.61 -15.67 -24.44
C VAL A 83 3.77 -15.30 -25.36
N GLN A 84 4.90 -14.83 -24.81
CA GLN A 84 6.11 -14.54 -25.58
C GLN A 84 6.77 -15.80 -26.14
N TRP A 85 6.51 -16.97 -25.57
CA TRP A 85 6.99 -18.25 -26.11
C TRP A 85 6.16 -18.76 -27.30
N ILE A 86 4.93 -18.29 -27.44
CA ILE A 86 3.98 -18.71 -28.49
C ILE A 86 3.99 -17.76 -29.69
N LEU A 87 4.32 -16.48 -29.48
CA LEU A 87 4.40 -15.41 -30.49
C LEU A 87 5.83 -15.24 -31.01
#